data_AF-A0A0D6QPR3-F1
#
_entry.id   AF-A0A0D6QPR3-F1
#
_cell.length_a   1.000
_cell.length_b   1.000
_cell.length_c   1.000
_cell.angle_alpha   90.00
_cell.angle_beta   90.00
_cell.angle_gamma   90.00
#
_symmetry.space_group_name_H-M   'P 1'
#
loop_
_entity.id
_entity.type
_entity.pdbx_description
1 polymer ?
#
loop_
_entity_poly.entity_id
_entity_poly.type
_entity_poly.pdbx_seq_one_letter_code
_entity_poly.pdbx_strand_id
1 'polypeptide(L)'
;MPPPPERPEISVLAAAALDAALEAIPAPAVVVRAPASILLANARARTLLATDRERVMEVLRAPPAADARTPARFAVEGHPGHALVVLPDLDGDARHRVQVISRRWGLTPRQAAVLARVAQGDTNRTVAARLGCSEKTIELHVSALLAKTRCTSRSHLVATFWTDPCDAARAGAALR
;
A
#
# COMPACT_ATOMS: atom_id res chain seq x y z
N MET A 1 18.68 -34.78 -31.77
CA MET A 1 18.69 -33.35 -32.14
C MET A 1 18.94 -32.57 -30.86
N PRO A 2 20.14 -32.00 -30.64
CA PRO A 2 20.37 -31.16 -29.47
C PRO A 2 19.47 -29.91 -29.57
N PRO A 3 18.92 -29.41 -28.44
CA PRO A 3 18.17 -28.17 -28.44
C PRO A 3 19.07 -27.03 -28.96
N PRO A 4 18.53 -26.05 -29.71
CA PRO A 4 19.32 -24.92 -30.17
C PRO A 4 19.91 -24.17 -28.97
N PRO A 5 21.14 -23.62 -29.08
CA PRO A 5 21.75 -22.89 -27.99
C PRO A 5 20.88 -21.67 -27.67
N GLU A 6 20.32 -21.66 -26.46
CA GLU A 6 19.67 -20.47 -25.90
C GLU A 6 20.67 -19.31 -25.98
N ARG A 7 20.33 -18.26 -26.75
CA ARG A 7 21.22 -17.12 -26.95
C ARG A 7 21.30 -16.32 -25.64
N PRO A 8 22.45 -16.30 -24.93
CA PRO A 8 22.55 -15.66 -23.63
C PRO A 8 22.29 -14.14 -23.68
N GLU A 9 22.46 -13.50 -24.83
CA GLU A 9 22.14 -12.08 -24.99
C GLU A 9 20.62 -11.79 -24.92
N ILE A 10 19.79 -12.71 -25.42
CA ILE A 10 18.33 -12.55 -25.41
C ILE A 10 17.81 -12.70 -23.98
N SER A 11 18.39 -13.60 -23.17
CA SER A 11 17.97 -13.78 -21.77
C SER A 11 18.38 -12.59 -20.89
N VAL A 12 19.57 -12.01 -21.11
CA VAL A 12 20.02 -10.79 -20.42
C VAL A 12 19.14 -9.60 -20.80
N LEU A 13 18.83 -9.42 -22.09
CA LEU A 13 17.94 -8.36 -22.55
C LEU A 13 16.52 -8.53 -22.00
N ALA A 14 15.99 -9.75 -21.98
CA ALA A 14 14.67 -10.05 -21.43
C ALA A 14 14.60 -9.75 -19.92
N ALA A 15 15.65 -10.09 -19.16
CA ALA A 15 15.74 -9.76 -17.75
C ALA A 15 15.78 -8.24 -17.53
N ALA A 16 16.61 -7.52 -18.28
CA ALA A 16 16.70 -6.06 -18.18
C ALA A 16 15.39 -5.35 -18.60
N ALA A 17 14.72 -5.84 -19.65
CA ALA A 17 13.44 -5.31 -20.09
C ALA A 17 12.34 -5.54 -19.05
N LEU A 18 12.32 -6.72 -18.39
CA LEU A 18 11.40 -7.00 -17.30
C LEU A 18 11.64 -6.07 -16.11
N ASP A 19 12.91 -5.84 -15.74
CA ASP A 19 13.26 -4.93 -14.64
C ASP A 19 12.83 -3.49 -14.95
N ALA A 20 13.11 -3.00 -16.16
CA ALA A 20 12.68 -1.68 -16.61
C ALA A 20 11.14 -1.54 -16.64
N ALA A 21 10.44 -2.56 -17.14
CA ALA A 21 8.98 -2.59 -17.14
C ALA A 21 8.40 -2.58 -15.72
N LEU A 22 9.00 -3.33 -14.80
CA LEU A 22 8.59 -3.38 -13.40
C LEU A 22 8.77 -2.01 -12.71
N GLU A 23 9.85 -1.30 -13.00
CA GLU A 23 10.10 0.06 -12.49
C GLU A 23 9.17 1.13 -13.11
N ALA A 24 8.70 0.91 -14.34
CA ALA A 24 7.73 1.81 -14.98
C ALA A 24 6.34 1.78 -14.32
N ILE A 25 6.02 0.74 -13.53
CA ILE A 25 4.73 0.63 -12.83
C ILE A 25 4.66 1.69 -11.71
N PRO A 26 3.64 2.57 -11.72
CA PRO A 26 3.49 3.65 -10.73
C PRO A 26 2.91 3.14 -9.39
N ALA A 27 3.18 1.91 -9.01
CA ALA A 27 2.71 1.26 -7.79
C ALA A 27 3.76 0.23 -7.31
N PRO A 28 3.75 -0.17 -6.03
CA PRO A 28 4.62 -1.24 -5.55
C PRO A 28 4.30 -2.54 -6.28
N ALA A 29 5.26 -3.08 -7.02
CA ALA A 29 5.06 -4.29 -7.84
C ALA A 29 6.15 -5.32 -7.56
N VAL A 30 5.74 -6.58 -7.45
CA VAL A 30 6.61 -7.74 -7.21
C VAL A 30 6.29 -8.86 -8.19
N VAL A 31 7.33 -9.53 -8.67
CA VAL A 31 7.19 -10.81 -9.39
C VAL A 31 7.40 -11.91 -8.37
N VAL A 32 6.42 -12.79 -8.24
CA VAL A 32 6.46 -13.91 -7.28
C VAL A 32 6.44 -15.24 -8.02
N ARG A 33 7.09 -16.23 -7.43
CA ARG A 33 6.97 -17.63 -7.77
C ARG A 33 6.33 -18.40 -6.62
N ALA A 34 5.32 -19.21 -6.93
CA ALA A 34 4.62 -20.04 -5.96
C ALA A 34 5.56 -21.11 -5.34
N PRO A 35 5.41 -21.42 -4.04
CA PRO A 35 4.56 -20.75 -3.06
C PRO A 35 5.36 -19.63 -2.36
N ALA A 36 5.18 -18.39 -2.82
CA ALA A 36 5.57 -17.14 -2.13
C ALA A 36 7.07 -16.78 -2.08
N SER A 37 7.86 -17.11 -3.10
CA SER A 37 9.19 -16.52 -3.30
C SER A 37 9.10 -15.24 -4.15
N ILE A 38 9.61 -14.12 -3.65
CA ILE A 38 9.73 -12.88 -4.43
C ILE A 38 10.99 -13.00 -5.28
N LEU A 39 10.84 -12.94 -6.61
CA LEU A 39 11.94 -12.98 -7.57
C LEU A 39 12.47 -11.59 -7.86
N LEU A 40 11.55 -10.65 -8.14
CA LEU A 40 11.84 -9.27 -8.48
C LEU A 40 10.87 -8.34 -7.76
N ALA A 41 11.31 -7.12 -7.48
CA ALA A 41 10.51 -6.09 -6.84
C ALA A 41 11.01 -4.73 -7.31
N ASN A 42 10.12 -3.81 -7.73
CA ASN A 42 10.53 -2.44 -8.07
C ASN A 42 10.94 -1.64 -6.83
N ALA A 43 11.48 -0.43 -7.02
CA ALA A 43 11.93 0.44 -5.93
C ALA A 43 10.83 0.71 -4.89
N ARG A 44 9.58 0.89 -5.34
CA ARG A 44 8.40 1.10 -4.48
C ARG A 44 8.11 -0.13 -3.62
N ALA A 45 8.09 -1.32 -4.21
CA ALA A 45 7.91 -2.56 -3.48
C ALA A 45 9.04 -2.86 -2.49
N ARG A 46 10.30 -2.59 -2.87
CA ARG A 46 11.45 -2.73 -1.96
C ARG A 46 11.32 -1.83 -0.74
N THR A 47 10.85 -0.60 -0.93
CA THR A 47 10.59 0.35 0.17
C THR A 47 9.47 -0.14 1.09
N LEU A 48 8.37 -0.64 0.51
CA LEU A 48 7.24 -1.19 1.27
C LEU A 48 7.66 -2.44 2.07
N LEU A 49 8.41 -3.35 1.44
CA LEU A 49 8.97 -4.54 2.10
C LEU A 49 9.93 -4.19 3.24
N ALA A 50 10.74 -3.14 3.10
CA ALA A 50 11.62 -2.67 4.16
C ALA A 50 10.86 -2.05 5.34
N THR A 51 9.69 -1.46 5.06
CA THR A 51 8.85 -0.78 6.06
C THR A 51 8.02 -1.78 6.85
N ASP A 52 7.34 -2.71 6.17
CA ASP A 52 6.42 -3.67 6.77
C ASP A 52 6.34 -4.96 5.93
N ARG A 53 7.40 -5.78 6.01
CA ARG A 53 7.49 -7.04 5.27
C ARG A 53 6.33 -7.98 5.60
N GLU A 54 5.94 -8.06 6.87
CA GLU A 54 4.92 -9.00 7.33
C GLU A 54 3.57 -8.70 6.66
N ARG A 55 3.18 -7.43 6.63
CA ARG A 55 1.96 -6.98 5.98
C ARG A 55 1.97 -7.21 4.47
N VAL A 56 3.11 -7.01 3.80
CA VAL A 56 3.22 -7.35 2.37
C VAL A 56 3.02 -8.85 2.15
N MET A 57 3.63 -9.69 2.98
CA MET A 57 3.48 -11.14 2.88
C MET A 57 2.05 -11.60 3.19
N GLU A 58 1.36 -10.96 4.13
CA GLU A 58 -0.06 -11.19 4.41
C GLU A 58 -0.92 -10.91 3.17
N VAL A 59 -0.73 -9.75 2.56
CA VAL A 59 -1.44 -9.34 1.33
C VAL A 59 -1.15 -10.31 0.17
N LEU A 60 0.11 -10.76 0.03
CA LEU A 60 0.50 -11.74 -0.99
C LEU A 60 -0.13 -13.13 -0.76
N ARG A 61 -0.42 -13.51 0.49
CA ARG A 61 -1.11 -14.76 0.82
C ARG A 61 -2.63 -14.65 0.73
N ALA A 62 -3.19 -13.45 0.90
CA ALA A 62 -4.62 -13.24 0.86
C ALA A 62 -5.20 -13.62 -0.51
N PRO A 63 -6.34 -14.34 -0.57
CA PRO A 63 -6.96 -14.70 -1.83
C PRO A 63 -7.34 -13.43 -2.62
N PRO A 64 -7.39 -13.50 -3.96
CA PRO A 64 -7.84 -12.37 -4.77
C PRO A 64 -9.31 -12.07 -4.45
N ALA A 65 -9.56 -11.01 -3.68
CA ALA A 65 -10.88 -10.41 -3.52
C ALA A 65 -11.08 -9.27 -4.55
N ALA A 66 -12.33 -8.95 -4.87
CA ALA A 66 -12.68 -7.92 -5.86
C ALA A 66 -12.79 -6.53 -5.21
N ASP A 67 -11.79 -6.11 -4.43
CA ASP A 67 -11.75 -4.76 -3.84
C ASP A 67 -10.45 -4.03 -4.19
N ALA A 68 -10.48 -2.70 -4.09
CA ALA A 68 -9.31 -1.84 -4.36
C ALA A 68 -8.14 -2.05 -3.38
N ARG A 69 -8.32 -2.90 -2.36
CA ARG A 69 -7.31 -3.24 -1.34
C ARG A 69 -6.64 -4.58 -1.63
N THR A 70 -7.12 -5.28 -2.65
CA THR A 70 -6.56 -6.54 -3.07
C THR A 70 -5.48 -6.28 -4.11
N PRO A 71 -4.33 -6.96 -4.00
CA PRO A 71 -3.29 -6.85 -5.00
C PRO A 71 -3.80 -7.40 -6.35
N ALA A 72 -3.57 -6.64 -7.42
CA ALA A 72 -3.83 -7.12 -8.76
C ALA A 72 -2.80 -8.20 -9.11
N ARG A 73 -3.28 -9.39 -9.46
CA ARG A 73 -2.44 -10.55 -9.81
C ARG A 73 -2.56 -10.84 -11.30
N PHE A 74 -1.44 -10.82 -11.99
CA PHE A 74 -1.33 -11.13 -13.41
C PHE A 74 -0.49 -12.39 -13.56
N ALA A 75 -1.10 -13.46 -14.09
CA ALA A 75 -0.37 -14.68 -14.40
C ALA A 75 0.61 -14.41 -15.55
N VAL A 76 1.82 -14.98 -15.47
CA VAL A 76 2.79 -14.89 -16.56
C VAL A 76 2.51 -16.02 -17.55
N GLU A 77 2.12 -15.67 -18.76
CA GLU A 77 1.85 -16.63 -19.82
C GLU A 77 3.08 -17.52 -20.09
N GLY A 78 2.85 -18.83 -20.24
CA GLY A 78 3.92 -19.82 -20.43
C GLY A 78 4.73 -20.18 -19.18
N HIS A 79 4.53 -19.51 -18.04
CA HIS A 79 5.28 -19.73 -16.81
C HIS A 79 4.35 -20.06 -15.63
N PRO A 80 3.78 -21.28 -15.58
CA PRO A 80 2.91 -21.68 -14.47
C PRO A 80 3.64 -21.54 -13.13
N GLY A 81 2.96 -20.92 -12.17
CA GLY A 81 3.53 -20.63 -10.86
C GLY A 81 4.26 -19.28 -10.75
N HIS A 82 4.39 -18.51 -11.84
CA HIS A 82 4.88 -17.12 -11.80
C HIS A 82 3.73 -16.13 -11.95
N ALA A 83 3.74 -15.07 -11.15
CA ALA A 83 2.78 -14.00 -11.23
C ALA A 83 3.44 -12.64 -10.99
N LEU A 84 3.04 -11.64 -11.76
CA LEU A 84 3.24 -10.24 -11.43
C LEU A 84 2.13 -9.84 -10.46
N VAL A 85 2.50 -9.28 -9.32
CA VAL A 85 1.59 -8.82 -8.29
C VAL A 85 1.82 -7.34 -8.07
N VAL A 86 0.82 -6.54 -8.43
CA VAL A 86 0.80 -5.11 -8.13
C VAL A 86 0.09 -4.95 -6.79
N LEU A 87 0.87 -4.56 -5.79
CA LEU A 87 0.37 -4.32 -4.45
C LEU A 87 -0.36 -2.96 -4.44
N PRO A 88 -1.47 -2.83 -3.70
CA PRO A 88 -2.05 -1.51 -3.46
C PRO A 88 -0.99 -0.61 -2.83
N ASP A 89 -0.99 0.68 -3.16
CA ASP A 89 -0.08 1.65 -2.55
C ASP A 89 -0.56 1.95 -1.14
N LEU A 90 -0.30 1.02 -0.21
CA LEU A 90 -0.75 1.09 1.18
C LEU A 90 -0.31 2.38 1.88
N ASP A 91 0.84 2.95 1.47
CA ASP A 91 1.40 4.17 2.05
C ASP A 91 1.05 5.43 1.25
N GLY A 92 1.04 5.38 -0.09
CA GLY A 92 0.71 6.52 -0.94
C GLY A 92 -0.78 6.83 -0.95
N ASP A 93 -1.67 5.83 -0.94
CA ASP A 93 -3.10 6.08 -0.75
C ASP A 93 -3.37 6.62 0.64
N ALA A 94 -2.77 6.05 1.68
CA ALA A 94 -2.94 6.58 3.04
C ALA A 94 -2.44 8.02 3.18
N ARG A 95 -1.23 8.36 2.67
CA ARG A 95 -0.69 9.73 2.72
C ARG A 95 -1.53 10.71 1.90
N HIS A 96 -1.91 10.35 0.68
CA HIS A 96 -2.71 11.19 -0.18
C HIS A 96 -4.11 11.40 0.42
N ARG A 97 -4.76 10.34 0.90
CA ARG A 97 -6.03 10.43 1.64
C ARG A 97 -5.90 11.31 2.87
N VAL A 98 -4.85 11.14 3.68
CA VAL A 98 -4.59 12.01 4.83
C VAL A 98 -4.49 13.46 4.38
N GLN A 99 -3.82 13.78 3.28
CA GLN A 99 -3.76 15.17 2.77
C GLN A 99 -5.14 15.71 2.36
N VAL A 100 -5.91 14.95 1.58
CA VAL A 100 -7.25 15.39 1.13
C VAL A 100 -8.19 15.56 2.32
N ILE A 101 -8.23 14.56 3.19
CA ILE A 101 -9.05 14.54 4.40
C ILE A 101 -8.62 15.66 5.37
N SER A 102 -7.32 15.90 5.52
CA SER A 102 -6.81 16.98 6.37
C SER A 102 -7.26 18.35 5.88
N ARG A 103 -7.24 18.59 4.55
CA ARG A 103 -7.79 19.82 3.97
C ARG A 103 -9.29 19.92 4.18
N ARG A 104 -10.03 18.83 3.94
CA ARG A 104 -11.49 18.76 4.09
C ARG A 104 -11.95 19.04 5.52
N TRP A 105 -11.27 18.48 6.52
CA TRP A 105 -11.62 18.62 7.94
C TRP A 105 -10.84 19.73 8.65
N GLY A 106 -10.06 20.53 7.91
CA GLY A 106 -9.27 21.64 8.49
C GLY A 106 -8.32 21.16 9.59
N LEU A 107 -7.66 20.02 9.39
CA LEU A 107 -6.74 19.44 10.37
C LEU A 107 -5.41 20.19 10.37
N THR A 108 -4.83 20.35 11.56
CA THR A 108 -3.46 20.85 11.67
C THR A 108 -2.46 19.79 11.21
N PRO A 109 -1.21 20.15 10.86
CA PRO A 109 -0.19 19.17 10.48
C PRO A 109 0.02 18.07 11.52
N ARG A 110 -0.08 18.42 12.81
CA ARG A 110 0.03 17.46 13.90
C ARG A 110 -1.17 16.52 13.96
N GLN A 111 -2.38 17.04 13.78
CA GLN A 111 -3.61 16.22 13.72
C GLN A 111 -3.59 15.26 12.52
N ALA A 112 -3.08 15.70 11.36
CA ALA A 112 -2.90 14.86 10.18
C ALA A 112 -1.94 13.69 10.43
N ALA A 113 -0.79 13.96 11.08
CA ALA A 113 0.18 12.93 11.45
C ALA A 113 -0.40 11.89 12.42
N VAL A 114 -1.20 12.34 13.40
CA VAL A 114 -1.91 11.44 14.31
C VAL A 114 -2.96 10.61 13.56
N LEU A 115 -3.78 11.23 12.71
CA LEU A 115 -4.79 10.55 11.91
C LEU A 115 -4.19 9.44 11.04
N ALA A 116 -3.05 9.70 10.39
CA ALA A 116 -2.35 8.72 9.56
C ALA A 116 -2.02 7.44 10.32
N ARG A 117 -1.53 7.56 11.57
CA ARG A 117 -1.20 6.41 12.42
C ARG A 117 -2.44 5.73 12.99
N VAL A 118 -3.43 6.52 13.37
CA VAL A 118 -4.72 6.00 13.88
C VAL A 118 -5.42 5.16 12.82
N ALA A 119 -5.41 5.60 11.55
CA ALA A 119 -5.95 4.87 10.41
C ALA A 119 -5.21 3.56 10.12
N GLN A 120 -3.92 3.47 10.49
CA GLN A 120 -3.12 2.24 10.41
C GLN A 120 -3.40 1.25 11.56
N GLY A 121 -4.15 1.65 12.59
CA GLY A 121 -4.47 0.82 13.75
C GLY A 121 -3.56 1.04 14.97
N ASP A 122 -2.60 1.96 14.91
CA ASP A 122 -1.61 2.16 15.98
C ASP A 122 -2.26 2.62 17.30
N THR A 123 -1.92 1.96 18.42
CA THR A 123 -2.38 2.38 19.76
C THR A 123 -1.82 3.75 20.14
N ASN A 124 -2.46 4.47 21.08
CA ASN A 124 -1.98 5.79 21.52
C ASN A 124 -0.52 5.74 22.00
N ARG A 125 -0.12 4.66 22.68
CA ARG A 125 1.27 4.35 23.04
C ARG A 125 2.20 4.29 21.83
N THR A 126 1.84 3.51 20.80
CA THR A 126 2.64 3.39 19.58
C THR A 126 2.74 4.73 18.84
N VAL A 127 1.63 5.47 18.73
CA VAL A 127 1.62 6.79 18.10
C VAL A 127 2.50 7.77 18.87
N ALA A 128 2.41 7.78 20.21
CA ALA A 128 3.18 8.63 21.09
C ALA A 128 4.69 8.40 20.92
N ALA A 129 5.12 7.13 20.92
CA ALA A 129 6.50 6.74 20.68
C ALA A 129 6.99 7.18 19.28
N ARG A 130 6.17 6.96 18.24
CA ARG A 130 6.52 7.33 16.85
C ARG A 130 6.57 8.84 16.61
N LEU A 131 5.78 9.62 17.33
CA LEU A 131 5.70 11.08 17.17
C LEU A 131 6.51 11.87 18.21
N GLY A 132 7.22 11.18 19.11
CA GLY A 132 8.06 11.79 20.14
C GLY A 132 7.26 12.63 21.15
N CYS A 133 6.12 12.13 21.63
CA CYS A 133 5.29 12.83 22.60
C CYS A 133 4.64 11.86 23.60
N SER A 134 3.90 12.38 24.58
CA SER A 134 3.25 11.55 25.60
C SER A 134 1.95 10.92 25.09
N GLU A 135 1.55 9.78 25.66
CA GLU A 135 0.26 9.14 25.35
C GLU A 135 -0.91 10.10 25.59
N LYS A 136 -0.84 10.88 26.67
CA LYS A 136 -1.82 11.91 27.02
C LYS A 136 -1.93 13.02 25.97
N THR A 137 -0.83 13.38 25.32
CA THR A 137 -0.83 14.33 24.19
C THR A 137 -1.56 13.73 22.98
N ILE A 138 -1.38 12.43 22.72
CA ILE A 138 -2.09 11.74 21.64
C ILE A 138 -3.59 11.67 21.94
N GLU A 139 -3.99 11.37 23.17
CA GLU A 139 -5.41 11.38 23.57
C GLU A 139 -6.07 12.72 23.30
N LEU A 140 -5.41 13.83 23.62
CA LEU A 140 -5.91 15.18 23.31
C LEU A 140 -6.07 15.39 21.80
N HIS A 141 -5.09 14.96 21.00
CA HIS A 141 -5.18 15.05 19.54
C HIS A 141 -6.29 14.17 18.97
N VAL A 142 -6.50 12.97 19.50
CA VAL A 142 -7.57 12.05 19.08
C VAL A 142 -8.93 12.63 19.44
N SER A 143 -9.10 13.16 20.65
CA SER A 143 -10.35 13.84 21.04
C SER A 143 -10.65 15.05 20.16
N ALA A 144 -9.63 15.86 19.84
CA ALA A 144 -9.78 16.99 18.93
C ALA A 144 -10.10 16.55 17.48
N LEU A 145 -9.54 15.42 17.03
CA LEU A 145 -9.89 14.81 15.75
C LEU A 145 -11.37 14.40 15.74
N LEU A 146 -11.82 13.61 16.72
CA LEU A 146 -13.20 13.17 16.84
C LEU A 146 -14.19 14.34 16.83
N ALA A 147 -13.88 15.42 17.56
CA ALA A 147 -14.68 16.64 17.56
C ALA A 147 -14.75 17.31 16.19
N LYS A 148 -13.62 17.45 15.48
CA LYS A 148 -13.57 18.06 14.15
C LYS A 148 -14.25 17.23 13.08
N THR A 149 -14.13 15.90 13.15
CA THR A 149 -14.68 14.97 12.17
C THR A 149 -16.12 14.56 12.47
N ARG A 150 -16.65 14.98 13.64
CA ARG A 150 -17.96 14.55 14.18
C ARG A 150 -18.07 13.03 14.35
N CYS A 151 -16.94 12.35 14.52
CA CYS A 151 -16.91 10.92 14.78
C CYS A 151 -17.11 10.66 16.28
N THR A 152 -17.90 9.65 16.61
CA THR A 152 -18.24 9.30 18.00
C THR A 152 -17.25 8.35 18.66
N SER A 153 -16.40 7.70 17.86
CA SER A 153 -15.40 6.76 18.36
C SER A 153 -14.19 6.69 17.43
N ARG A 154 -13.08 6.16 17.95
CA ARG A 154 -11.89 5.87 17.16
C ARG A 154 -12.20 4.94 15.98
N SER A 155 -12.99 3.89 16.21
CA SER A 155 -13.37 2.95 15.15
C SER A 155 -14.25 3.63 14.09
N HIS A 156 -15.15 4.53 14.51
CA HIS A 156 -15.92 5.35 13.59
C HIS A 156 -15.00 6.27 12.77
N LEU A 157 -14.03 6.95 13.41
CA LEU A 157 -13.04 7.78 12.71
C LEU A 157 -12.24 6.99 11.66
N VAL A 158 -11.78 5.80 12.01
CA VAL A 158 -11.05 4.92 11.08
C VAL A 158 -11.97 4.49 9.93
N ALA A 159 -13.20 4.05 10.22
CA ALA A 159 -14.17 3.68 9.21
C ALA A 159 -14.44 4.86 8.25
N THR A 160 -14.74 6.04 8.77
CA THR A 160 -14.96 7.27 7.98
C THR A 160 -13.74 7.63 7.14
N PHE A 161 -12.53 7.55 7.71
CA PHE A 161 -11.29 7.81 6.97
C PHE A 161 -11.19 6.94 5.72
N TRP A 162 -11.65 5.69 5.80
CA TRP A 162 -11.58 4.72 4.71
C TRP A 162 -12.80 4.74 3.77
N THR A 163 -13.97 5.14 4.24
CA THR A 163 -15.19 5.21 3.43
C THR A 163 -15.46 6.59 2.83
N ASP A 164 -14.67 7.61 3.22
CA ASP A 164 -14.82 8.95 2.66
C ASP A 164 -14.69 8.91 1.11
N PRO A 165 -15.65 9.49 0.37
CA PRO A 165 -15.79 9.32 -1.09
C PRO A 165 -14.64 9.93 -1.92
N CYS A 166 -13.62 10.50 -1.29
CA CYS A 166 -12.36 10.83 -1.95
C CYS A 166 -11.78 9.64 -2.75
N ASP A 167 -11.99 8.40 -2.29
CA ASP A 167 -11.54 7.19 -3.00
C ASP A 167 -12.49 6.78 -4.15
N ALA A 168 -13.79 7.00 -3.99
CA ALA A 168 -14.79 6.65 -5.01
C ALA A 168 -14.60 7.44 -6.32
N ALA A 169 -14.17 8.70 -6.20
CA ALA A 169 -13.87 9.55 -7.36
C ALA A 169 -12.68 9.04 -8.20
N ARG A 170 -11.73 8.30 -7.61
CA ARG A 170 -10.60 7.68 -8.35
C ARG A 170 -10.92 6.27 -8.85
N ALA A 171 -11.72 5.49 -8.15
CA ALA A 171 -12.18 4.18 -8.61
C ALA A 171 -12.94 4.26 -9.95
N GLY A 172 -13.66 5.36 -10.20
CA GLY A 172 -14.33 5.63 -11.48
C GLY A 172 -13.45 6.23 -12.58
N ALA A 173 -12.30 6.82 -12.25
CA ALA A 173 -11.42 7.50 -13.21
C ALA A 173 -10.32 6.60 -13.79
N ALA A 174 -9.95 5.51 -13.10
CA ALA A 174 -8.98 4.53 -13.58
C ALA A 174 -9.59 3.42 -14.49
N LEU A 175 -10.89 3.53 -14.81
CA LEU A 175 -11.68 2.60 -15.61
C LEU A 175 -12.15 3.20 -16.95
N ARG A 176 -11.49 4.26 -17.43
CA ARG A 176 -11.77 4.91 -18.72
C ARG A 176 -10.53 5.06 -19.58
#